data_AF-A0A2J7L6I9-F1
#
_entry.id   AF-A0A2J7L6I9-F1
#
_cell.length_a   1.000
_cell.length_b   1.000
_cell.length_c   1.000
_cell.angle_alpha   90.00
_cell.angle_beta   90.00
_cell.angle_gamma   90.00
#
_symmetry.space_group_name_H-M   'P 1'
#
loop_
_entity.id
_entity.type
_entity.pdbx_description
1 polymer ?
#
loop_
_entity_poly.entity_id
_entity_poly.type
_entity_poly.pdbx_seq_one_letter_code
_entity_poly.pdbx_strand_id
1 'polypeptide(L)'
;MYALKPMGIPGKAPAHVKAWTQQEDDLLITLYPTHTSQEIGAQINRTAASVRNRISALHKQGRVKLKAGRLSRGQIDHIIRHRHTKSAQQLAQEVGCCEDSVTRIIRNHGVTLVKCGEAHHKAKYSDAQAKQVRELRNVRKWSWQRIASHMNYLHQTNMTISGAVALYRRRTASDAVFRELLPD
;
A
#
# COMPACT_ATOMS: atom_id res chain seq x y z
N MET A 1 -9.07 -7.30 40.18
CA MET A 1 -8.47 -8.02 39.03
C MET A 1 -9.34 -9.21 38.71
N TYR A 2 -9.97 -9.26 37.54
CA TYR A 2 -10.74 -10.43 37.13
C TYR A 2 -9.79 -11.43 36.46
N ALA A 3 -9.53 -12.56 37.12
CA ALA A 3 -8.80 -13.67 36.52
C ALA A 3 -9.72 -14.40 35.53
N LEU A 4 -9.30 -14.48 34.26
CA LEU A 4 -10.01 -15.26 33.27
C LEU A 4 -9.95 -16.74 33.66
N LYS A 5 -11.09 -17.44 33.57
CA LYS A 5 -11.14 -18.89 33.77
C LYS A 5 -10.26 -19.58 32.70
N PRO A 6 -9.53 -20.65 33.05
CA PRO A 6 -8.68 -21.35 32.10
C PRO A 6 -9.51 -21.89 30.93
N MET A 7 -9.12 -21.53 29.70
CA MET A 7 -9.78 -22.00 28.48
C MET A 7 -9.31 -23.42 28.15
N GLY A 8 -9.97 -24.42 28.74
CA GLY A 8 -9.71 -25.84 28.50
C GLY A 8 -8.60 -26.44 29.37
N ILE A 9 -8.26 -27.70 29.10
CA ILE A 9 -7.23 -28.45 29.82
C ILE A 9 -5.88 -28.20 29.11
N PRO A 10 -4.85 -27.66 29.81
CA PRO A 10 -3.53 -27.46 29.24
C PRO A 10 -2.99 -28.75 28.60
N GLY A 11 -2.48 -28.65 27.37
CA GLY A 11 -1.89 -29.79 26.65
C GLY A 11 -2.89 -30.72 25.95
N LYS A 12 -4.20 -30.55 26.15
CA LYS A 12 -5.23 -31.35 25.45
C LYS A 12 -5.99 -30.48 24.45
N ALA A 13 -5.91 -30.82 23.17
CA ALA A 13 -6.73 -30.19 22.15
C ALA A 13 -8.23 -30.44 22.43
N PRO A 14 -9.12 -29.48 22.19
CA PRO A 14 -10.56 -29.71 22.28
C PRO A 14 -10.98 -30.89 21.40
N ALA A 15 -12.00 -31.66 21.81
CA ALA A 15 -12.40 -32.89 21.13
C ALA A 15 -12.75 -32.71 19.64
N HIS A 16 -13.18 -31.51 19.24
CA HIS A 16 -13.48 -31.17 17.85
C HIS A 16 -12.25 -30.72 17.03
N VAL A 17 -11.08 -30.59 17.66
CA VAL A 17 -9.83 -30.16 17.02
C VAL A 17 -8.87 -31.34 16.94
N LYS A 18 -8.67 -31.87 15.74
CA LYS A 18 -7.65 -32.88 15.47
C LYS A 18 -6.24 -32.29 15.71
N ALA A 19 -5.49 -32.84 16.65
CA ALA A 19 -4.10 -32.42 16.92
C ALA A 19 -3.19 -32.73 15.72
N TRP A 20 -2.14 -31.91 15.51
CA TRP A 20 -1.12 -32.15 14.47
C TRP A 20 -0.14 -33.22 14.94
N THR A 21 0.11 -34.23 14.11
CA THR A 21 1.14 -35.24 14.40
C THR A 21 2.50 -34.81 13.85
N GLN A 22 3.57 -35.40 14.38
CA GLN A 22 4.92 -35.15 13.86
C GLN A 22 5.04 -35.57 12.38
N GLN A 23 4.41 -36.68 12.00
CA GLN A 23 4.37 -37.16 10.62
C GLN A 23 3.66 -36.16 9.69
N GLU A 24 2.52 -35.58 10.13
CA GLU A 24 1.82 -34.54 9.37
C GLU A 24 2.69 -33.28 9.21
N ASP A 25 3.45 -32.89 10.24
CA ASP A 25 4.40 -31.77 10.15
C ASP A 25 5.53 -32.05 9.16
N ASP A 26 6.16 -33.22 9.20
CA ASP A 26 7.30 -33.55 8.35
C ASP A 26 6.88 -33.62 6.87
N LEU A 27 5.70 -34.17 6.59
CA LEU A 27 5.12 -34.16 5.24
C LEU A 27 4.82 -32.72 4.79
N LEU A 28 4.25 -31.90 5.67
CA LEU A 28 3.93 -30.51 5.36
C LEU A 28 5.20 -29.68 5.10
N ILE A 29 6.26 -29.86 5.89
CA ILE A 29 7.57 -29.20 5.69
C ILE A 29 8.15 -29.55 4.32
N THR A 30 8.05 -30.82 3.93
CA THR A 30 8.57 -31.34 2.66
C THR A 30 7.79 -30.83 1.45
N LEU A 31 6.46 -30.80 1.54
CA LEU A 31 5.59 -30.40 0.43
C LEU A 31 5.45 -28.89 0.29
N TYR A 32 5.62 -28.14 1.39
CA TYR A 32 5.36 -26.70 1.41
C TYR A 32 6.10 -25.91 0.32
N PRO A 33 7.38 -26.15 -0.01
CA PRO A 33 8.07 -25.37 -1.03
C PRO A 33 7.39 -25.39 -2.40
N THR A 34 6.81 -26.52 -2.80
CA THR A 34 6.29 -26.75 -4.15
C THR A 34 4.76 -26.74 -4.24
N HIS A 35 4.04 -27.10 -3.16
CA HIS A 35 2.59 -27.29 -3.20
C HIS A 35 1.81 -26.16 -2.54
N THR A 36 0.59 -25.90 -3.01
CA THR A 36 -0.32 -24.96 -2.36
C THR A 36 -0.89 -25.55 -1.06
N SER A 37 -1.35 -24.69 -0.13
CA SER A 37 -1.99 -25.18 1.09
C SER A 37 -3.25 -26.00 0.84
N GLN A 38 -3.88 -25.84 -0.34
CA GLN A 38 -5.04 -26.62 -0.75
C GLN A 38 -4.65 -28.03 -1.19
N GLU A 39 -3.62 -28.17 -2.02
CA GLU A 39 -3.06 -29.47 -2.42
C GLU A 39 -2.56 -30.27 -1.20
N ILE A 40 -1.78 -29.62 -0.33
CA ILE A 40 -1.27 -30.26 0.89
C ILE A 40 -2.45 -30.73 1.75
N GLY A 41 -3.47 -29.88 1.93
CA GLY A 41 -4.67 -30.21 2.70
C GLY A 41 -5.41 -31.43 2.16
N ALA A 42 -5.56 -31.52 0.83
CA ALA A 42 -6.16 -32.68 0.19
C ALA A 42 -5.37 -33.97 0.46
N GLN A 43 -4.03 -33.90 0.47
CA GLN A 43 -3.16 -35.06 0.69
C GLN A 43 -3.17 -35.56 2.14
N ILE A 44 -3.25 -34.66 3.13
CA ILE A 44 -3.23 -35.02 4.57
C ILE A 44 -4.62 -35.03 5.23
N ASN A 45 -5.68 -34.91 4.43
CA ASN A 45 -7.07 -34.83 4.88
C ASN A 45 -7.29 -33.72 5.92
N ARG A 46 -6.85 -32.49 5.58
CA ARG A 46 -6.99 -31.27 6.38
C ARG A 46 -7.51 -30.13 5.51
N THR A 47 -8.16 -29.14 6.13
CA THR A 47 -8.57 -27.94 5.39
C THR A 47 -7.37 -27.05 5.06
N ALA A 48 -7.43 -26.34 3.93
CA ALA A 48 -6.39 -25.40 3.52
C ALA A 48 -6.13 -24.30 4.57
N ALA A 49 -7.16 -23.90 5.33
CA ALA A 49 -7.03 -22.96 6.43
C ALA A 49 -6.22 -23.54 7.61
N SER A 50 -6.47 -24.81 7.97
CA SER A 50 -5.70 -25.51 8.99
C SER A 50 -4.22 -25.61 8.61
N VAL A 51 -3.95 -25.95 7.34
CA VAL A 51 -2.59 -26.01 6.78
C VAL A 51 -1.90 -24.65 6.84
N ARG A 52 -2.55 -23.56 6.40
CA ARG A 52 -2.00 -22.19 6.50
C ARG A 52 -1.65 -21.80 7.93
N ASN A 53 -2.53 -22.10 8.88
CA ASN A 53 -2.30 -21.79 10.29
C ASN A 53 -1.11 -22.60 10.85
N ARG A 54 -0.99 -23.87 10.47
CA ARG A 54 0.14 -24.71 10.89
C ARG A 54 1.46 -24.24 10.29
N ILE A 55 1.49 -23.90 9.00
CA ILE A 55 2.68 -23.31 8.35
C ILE A 55 3.12 -22.04 9.09
N SER A 56 2.18 -21.17 9.48
CA SER A 56 2.49 -19.97 10.26
C SER A 56 3.13 -20.31 11.62
N ALA A 57 2.63 -21.32 12.32
CA ALA A 57 3.23 -21.79 13.57
C ALA A 57 4.63 -22.40 13.37
N LEU A 58 4.81 -23.26 12.37
CA LEU A 58 6.10 -23.86 12.03
C LEU A 58 7.13 -22.82 11.58
N HIS A 59 6.69 -21.78 10.87
CA HIS A 59 7.53 -20.65 10.49
C HIS A 59 8.02 -19.87 11.73
N LYS A 60 7.12 -19.59 12.69
CA LYS A 60 7.51 -18.95 13.96
C LYS A 60 8.49 -19.79 14.79
N GLN A 61 8.44 -21.11 14.65
CA GLN A 61 9.38 -22.05 15.25
C GLN A 61 10.70 -22.19 14.46
N GLY A 62 10.85 -21.50 13.33
CA GLY A 62 12.04 -21.59 12.48
C GLY A 62 12.15 -22.88 11.66
N ARG A 63 11.12 -23.74 11.65
CA ARG A 63 11.12 -25.03 10.95
C ARG A 63 10.82 -24.91 9.45
N VAL A 64 10.18 -23.82 9.03
CA VAL A 64 9.80 -23.57 7.63
C VAL A 64 10.11 -22.12 7.26
N LYS A 65 10.68 -21.88 6.07
CA LYS A 65 10.81 -20.53 5.49
C LYS A 65 9.56 -20.21 4.67
N LEU A 66 9.07 -18.97 4.71
CA LEU A 66 7.96 -18.53 3.85
C LEU A 66 8.34 -18.62 2.37
N LYS A 67 7.39 -18.99 1.51
CA LYS A 67 7.57 -19.05 0.05
C LYS A 67 8.07 -17.75 -0.54
N ALA A 68 7.44 -16.65 -0.12
CA ALA A 68 7.87 -15.31 -0.51
C ALA A 68 8.75 -14.74 0.62
N GLY A 69 9.99 -14.40 0.28
CA GLY A 69 10.85 -13.62 1.18
C GLY A 69 10.20 -12.28 1.52
N ARG A 70 10.57 -11.72 2.68
CA ARG A 70 10.27 -10.31 2.94
C ARG A 70 11.03 -9.48 1.92
N LEU A 71 10.38 -8.42 1.42
CA LEU A 71 11.07 -7.44 0.60
C LEU A 71 12.23 -6.82 1.39
N SER A 72 13.35 -6.63 0.70
CA SER A 72 14.52 -5.98 1.29
C SER A 72 14.20 -4.52 1.61
N ARG A 73 14.98 -3.93 2.53
CA ARG A 73 14.83 -2.51 2.86
C ARG A 73 14.98 -1.61 1.63
N GLY A 74 15.95 -1.90 0.76
CA GLY A 74 16.14 -1.15 -0.49
C GLY A 74 14.95 -1.25 -1.44
N GLN A 75 14.30 -2.41 -1.52
CA GLN A 75 13.08 -2.59 -2.32
C GLN A 75 11.90 -1.78 -1.75
N ILE A 76 11.76 -1.75 -0.42
CA ILE A 76 10.74 -0.93 0.26
C ILE A 76 11.01 0.56 0.02
N ASP A 77 12.25 0.99 0.17
CA ASP A 77 12.66 2.39 -0.07
C ASP A 77 12.42 2.81 -1.53
N HIS A 78 12.65 1.91 -2.49
CA HIS A 78 12.30 2.13 -3.90
C HIS A 78 10.80 2.35 -4.11
N ILE A 79 9.96 1.49 -3.52
CA ILE A 79 8.49 1.61 -3.58
C ILE A 79 8.05 2.96 -3.02
N ILE A 80 8.55 3.32 -1.84
CA ILE A 80 8.19 4.57 -1.18
C ILE A 80 8.64 5.74 -2.06
N ARG A 81 9.89 5.77 -2.53
CA ARG A 81 10.44 6.88 -3.33
C ARG A 81 9.66 7.13 -4.61
N HIS A 82 9.22 6.09 -5.31
CA HIS A 82 8.58 6.21 -6.63
C HIS A 82 7.04 6.16 -6.62
N ARG A 83 6.41 6.14 -5.42
CA ARG A 83 4.96 6.02 -5.22
C ARG A 83 4.11 7.07 -5.95
N HIS A 84 4.59 8.30 -6.08
CA HIS A 84 3.83 9.39 -6.71
C HIS A 84 3.94 9.41 -8.23
N THR A 85 4.92 8.69 -8.81
CA THR A 85 5.18 8.69 -10.26
C THR A 85 4.65 7.43 -10.94
N LYS A 86 4.80 6.27 -10.29
CA LYS A 86 4.51 4.96 -10.88
C LYS A 86 3.21 4.37 -10.33
N SER A 87 2.59 3.45 -11.08
CA SER A 87 1.47 2.67 -10.55
C SER A 87 1.95 1.56 -9.62
N ALA A 88 1.05 1.01 -8.79
CA ALA A 88 1.36 -0.13 -7.94
C ALA A 88 1.86 -1.34 -8.75
N GLN A 89 1.23 -1.59 -9.91
CA GLN A 89 1.64 -2.64 -10.84
C GLN A 89 3.07 -2.44 -11.38
N GLN A 90 3.43 -1.22 -11.78
CA GLN A 90 4.79 -0.92 -12.26
C GLN A 90 5.84 -1.12 -11.16
N LEU A 91 5.54 -0.64 -9.94
CA LEU A 91 6.42 -0.83 -8.79
C LEU A 91 6.59 -2.31 -8.44
N ALA A 92 5.51 -3.09 -8.52
CA ALA A 92 5.51 -4.52 -8.27
C ALA A 92 6.42 -5.26 -9.28
N GLN A 93 6.32 -4.93 -10.57
CA GLN A 93 7.17 -5.49 -11.62
C GLN A 93 8.66 -5.15 -11.41
N GLU A 94 8.98 -3.90 -11.09
CA GLU A 94 10.38 -3.46 -10.88
C GLU A 94 11.04 -4.14 -9.68
N VAL A 95 10.25 -4.41 -8.65
CA VAL A 95 10.72 -4.98 -7.39
C VAL A 95 10.67 -6.51 -7.40
N GLY A 96 9.94 -7.12 -8.35
CA GLY A 96 9.74 -8.57 -8.43
C GLY A 96 8.75 -9.09 -7.38
N CYS A 97 7.70 -8.32 -7.07
CA CYS A 97 6.66 -8.72 -6.13
C CYS A 97 5.25 -8.57 -6.73
N CYS A 98 4.21 -8.93 -5.98
CA CYS A 98 2.83 -8.71 -6.41
C CYS A 98 2.33 -7.31 -6.01
N GLU A 99 1.33 -6.81 -6.75
CA GLU A 99 0.70 -5.51 -6.50
C GLU A 99 0.17 -5.37 -5.06
N ASP A 100 -0.45 -6.43 -4.52
CA ASP A 100 -0.95 -6.46 -3.14
C ASP A 100 0.16 -6.21 -2.10
N SER A 101 1.39 -6.67 -2.39
CA SER A 101 2.53 -6.43 -1.51
C SER A 101 2.91 -4.95 -1.50
N VAL A 102 2.89 -4.29 -2.66
CA VAL A 102 3.13 -2.85 -2.78
C VAL A 102 2.07 -2.06 -2.01
N THR A 103 0.79 -2.35 -2.24
CA THR A 103 -0.32 -1.67 -1.56
C THR A 103 -0.26 -1.86 -0.04
N ARG A 104 0.08 -3.07 0.42
CA ARG A 104 0.25 -3.36 1.85
C ARG A 104 1.44 -2.62 2.45
N ILE A 105 2.58 -2.56 1.77
CA ILE A 105 3.75 -1.80 2.22
C ILE A 105 3.37 -0.33 2.38
N ILE A 106 2.79 0.27 1.36
CA ILE A 106 2.42 1.68 1.35
C ILE A 106 1.48 2.03 2.52
N ARG A 107 0.43 1.21 2.72
CA ARG A 107 -0.48 1.36 3.86
C ARG A 107 0.23 1.22 5.21
N ASN A 108 1.09 0.22 5.35
CA ASN A 108 1.82 -0.03 6.61
C ASN A 108 2.84 1.07 6.93
N HIS A 109 3.34 1.76 5.91
CA HIS A 109 4.23 2.91 6.05
C HIS A 109 3.47 4.25 6.18
N GLY A 110 2.13 4.24 6.20
CA GLY A 110 1.32 5.45 6.35
C GLY A 110 1.37 6.41 5.16
N VAL A 111 1.89 5.96 4.01
CA VAL A 111 2.02 6.78 2.79
C VAL A 111 0.93 6.43 1.78
N THR A 112 0.79 7.23 0.71
CA THR A 112 -0.25 7.02 -0.31
C THR A 112 0.31 6.91 -1.73
N LEU A 113 -0.40 6.18 -2.60
CA LEU A 113 -0.15 6.13 -4.04
C LEU A 113 -0.84 7.29 -4.81
N VAL A 114 -1.47 8.22 -4.08
CA VAL A 114 -2.20 9.31 -4.72
C VAL A 114 -1.20 10.21 -5.45
N LYS A 115 -1.46 10.40 -6.74
CA LYS A 115 -0.68 11.29 -7.59
C LYS A 115 -1.24 12.71 -7.46
N CYS A 116 -0.41 13.65 -7.04
CA CYS A 116 -0.77 15.06 -6.91
C CYS A 116 -0.06 15.90 -7.97
N GLY A 117 -0.58 17.09 -8.22
CA GLY A 117 0.01 18.03 -9.16
C GLY A 117 0.14 17.46 -10.57
N GLU A 118 1.30 17.67 -11.18
CA GLU A 118 1.63 17.23 -12.55
C GLU A 118 1.72 15.71 -12.71
N ALA A 119 2.03 14.98 -11.63
CA ALA A 119 2.06 13.53 -11.69
C ALA A 119 0.67 12.91 -11.88
N HIS A 120 -0.40 13.69 -11.66
CA HIS A 120 -1.76 13.20 -11.88
C HIS A 120 -2.06 13.11 -13.38
N HIS A 121 -2.50 11.94 -13.85
CA HIS A 121 -2.79 11.65 -15.27
C HIS A 121 -3.79 12.61 -15.96
N LYS A 122 -4.64 13.31 -15.19
CA LYS A 122 -5.56 14.35 -15.71
C LYS A 122 -5.05 15.79 -15.53
N ALA A 123 -3.79 15.99 -15.17
CA ALA A 123 -3.24 17.32 -14.95
C ALA A 123 -3.14 18.08 -16.27
N LYS A 124 -3.94 19.15 -16.40
CA LYS A 124 -3.93 20.04 -17.58
C LYS A 124 -2.91 21.18 -17.45
N TYR A 125 -2.61 21.60 -16.22
CA TYR A 125 -1.79 22.76 -15.91
C TYR A 125 -0.61 22.37 -15.03
N SER A 126 0.51 23.08 -15.16
CA SER A 126 1.72 22.83 -14.38
C SER A 126 1.54 23.16 -12.90
N ASP A 127 2.40 22.64 -12.03
CA ASP A 127 2.43 23.00 -10.61
C ASP A 127 2.92 24.45 -10.42
N ALA A 128 3.75 24.94 -11.34
CA ALA A 128 4.14 26.36 -11.38
C ALA A 128 2.92 27.27 -11.63
N GLN A 129 2.06 26.90 -12.58
CA GLN A 129 0.81 27.63 -12.83
C GLN A 129 -0.13 27.62 -11.61
N ALA A 130 -0.20 26.50 -10.87
CA ALA A 130 -0.96 26.44 -9.63
C ALA A 130 -0.41 27.38 -8.55
N LYS A 131 0.91 27.45 -8.39
CA LYS A 131 1.55 28.40 -7.45
C LYS A 131 1.28 29.86 -7.82
N GLN A 132 1.38 30.21 -9.11
CA GLN A 132 1.06 31.55 -9.59
C GLN A 132 -0.39 31.94 -9.30
N VAL A 133 -1.35 31.04 -9.58
CA VAL A 133 -2.78 31.29 -9.27
C VAL A 133 -2.98 31.51 -7.77
N ARG A 134 -2.30 30.74 -6.91
CA ARG A 134 -2.34 30.95 -5.44
C ARG A 134 -1.76 32.30 -5.04
N GLU A 135 -0.64 32.72 -5.61
CA GLU A 135 -0.03 34.02 -5.34
C GLU A 135 -0.94 35.18 -5.76
N LEU A 136 -1.44 35.16 -6.99
CA LEU A 136 -2.35 36.18 -7.53
C LEU A 136 -3.63 36.29 -6.69
N ARG A 137 -4.12 35.17 -6.16
CA ARG A 137 -5.31 35.15 -5.32
C ARG A 137 -5.03 35.61 -3.89
N ASN A 138 -3.97 35.10 -3.26
CA ASN A 138 -3.73 35.29 -1.83
C ASN A 138 -3.02 36.59 -1.51
N VAL A 139 -2.03 36.96 -2.33
CA VAL A 139 -1.21 38.17 -2.13
C VAL A 139 -1.86 39.34 -2.85
N ARG A 140 -2.10 39.21 -4.15
CA ARG A 140 -2.62 40.33 -4.97
C ARG A 140 -4.13 40.53 -4.88
N LYS A 141 -4.85 39.58 -4.27
CA LYS A 141 -6.32 39.61 -4.08
C LYS A 141 -7.12 39.80 -5.38
N TRP A 142 -6.61 39.29 -6.51
CA TRP A 142 -7.29 39.42 -7.80
C TRP A 142 -8.57 38.58 -7.88
N SER A 143 -9.53 39.05 -8.69
CA SER A 143 -10.74 38.29 -9.03
C SER A 143 -10.41 37.10 -9.92
N TRP A 144 -11.25 36.05 -9.87
CA TRP A 144 -11.03 34.84 -10.67
C TRP A 144 -11.04 35.10 -12.18
N GLN A 145 -11.87 36.04 -12.63
CA GLN A 145 -11.89 36.49 -14.02
C GLN A 145 -10.54 37.06 -14.44
N ARG A 146 -10.00 38.01 -13.65
CA ARG A 146 -8.72 38.63 -13.94
C ARG A 146 -7.56 37.62 -13.91
N ILE A 147 -7.60 36.69 -12.96
CA ILE A 147 -6.60 35.62 -12.86
C ILE A 147 -6.65 34.74 -14.11
N ALA A 148 -7.83 34.26 -14.52
CA ALA A 148 -7.98 33.40 -15.70
C ALA A 148 -7.48 34.12 -16.97
N SER A 149 -7.89 35.36 -17.20
CA SER A 149 -7.42 36.15 -18.36
C SER A 149 -5.91 36.37 -18.35
N HIS A 150 -5.32 36.67 -17.18
CA HIS A 150 -3.88 36.84 -17.06
C HIS A 150 -3.10 35.55 -17.31
N MET A 151 -3.58 34.42 -16.79
CA MET A 151 -2.97 33.10 -17.02
C MET A 151 -3.08 32.69 -18.50
N ASN A 152 -4.20 32.99 -19.15
CA ASN A 152 -4.39 32.73 -20.58
C ASN A 152 -3.42 33.53 -21.43
N TYR A 153 -3.24 34.82 -21.13
CA TYR A 153 -2.28 35.68 -21.80
C TYR A 153 -0.83 35.20 -21.59
N LEU A 154 -0.44 34.94 -20.34
CA LEU A 154 0.95 34.60 -20.00
C LEU A 154 1.39 33.24 -20.54
N HIS A 155 0.51 32.24 -20.46
CA HIS A 155 0.84 30.85 -20.82
C HIS A 155 0.25 30.40 -22.15
N GLN A 156 -0.43 31.29 -22.88
CA GLN A 156 -1.15 30.96 -24.12
C GLN A 156 -2.11 29.78 -23.93
N THR A 157 -2.82 29.78 -22.79
CA THR A 157 -3.76 28.72 -22.41
C THR A 157 -5.21 29.17 -22.58
N ASN A 158 -6.13 28.19 -22.63
CA ASN A 158 -7.57 28.43 -22.61
C ASN A 158 -8.16 28.00 -21.25
N MET A 159 -7.72 28.66 -20.19
CA MET A 159 -8.21 28.49 -18.82
C MET A 159 -9.53 29.22 -18.62
N THR A 160 -10.52 28.49 -18.11
CA THR A 160 -11.80 29.07 -17.68
C THR A 160 -11.70 29.56 -16.24
N ILE A 161 -12.66 30.39 -15.82
CA ILE A 161 -12.77 30.87 -14.43
C ILE A 161 -12.84 29.69 -13.45
N SER A 162 -13.68 28.69 -13.76
CA SER A 162 -13.78 27.45 -12.97
C SER A 162 -12.48 26.66 -12.98
N GLY A 163 -11.74 26.68 -14.09
CA GLY A 163 -10.40 26.11 -14.19
C GLY A 163 -9.40 26.77 -13.23
N ALA A 164 -9.42 28.10 -13.13
CA ALA A 164 -8.58 28.83 -12.18
C ALA A 164 -8.92 28.51 -10.72
N VAL A 165 -10.22 28.41 -10.38
CA VAL A 165 -10.66 28.00 -9.04
C VAL A 165 -10.24 26.57 -8.73
N ALA A 166 -10.39 25.64 -9.67
CA ALA A 166 -9.97 24.26 -9.51
C ALA A 166 -8.45 24.17 -9.33
N LEU A 167 -7.68 24.93 -10.12
CA LEU A 167 -6.23 24.96 -10.05
C LEU A 167 -5.71 25.55 -8.72
N TYR A 168 -6.41 26.56 -8.18
CA TYR A 168 -6.12 27.11 -6.85
C TYR A 168 -6.25 26.05 -5.74
N ARG A 169 -7.33 25.25 -5.78
CA ARG A 169 -7.64 24.22 -4.78
C ARG A 169 -6.87 22.90 -4.99
N ARG A 170 -6.31 22.69 -6.18
CA ARG A 170 -5.57 21.46 -6.51
C ARG A 170 -4.35 21.32 -5.62
N ARG A 171 -4.11 20.13 -5.08
CA ARG A 171 -2.85 19.79 -4.38
C ARG A 171 -1.73 19.58 -5.39
N THR A 172 -0.61 20.27 -5.17
CA THR A 172 0.65 20.10 -5.93
C THR A 172 1.43 18.89 -5.40
N ALA A 173 2.47 18.48 -6.12
CA ALA A 173 3.38 17.45 -5.62
C ALA A 173 4.01 17.84 -4.26
N SER A 174 4.34 19.12 -4.07
CA SER A 174 4.88 19.63 -2.79
C SER A 174 3.89 19.51 -1.64
N ASP A 175 2.60 19.77 -1.88
CA ASP A 175 1.56 19.66 -0.83
C ASP A 175 1.36 18.21 -0.38
N ALA A 176 1.58 17.24 -1.29
CA ALA A 176 1.52 15.81 -0.95
C ALA A 176 2.63 15.42 0.03
N VAL A 177 3.87 15.87 -0.23
CA VAL A 177 5.01 15.63 0.66
C VAL A 177 4.80 16.30 2.01
N PHE A 178 4.30 17.54 2.03
CA PHE A 178 4.04 18.29 3.26
C PHE A 178 3.05 17.55 4.18
N ARG A 179 1.96 17.02 3.62
CA ARG A 179 0.96 16.25 4.38
C ARG A 179 1.52 14.99 5.01
N GLU A 180 2.48 14.35 4.36
CA GLU A 180 3.10 13.13 4.88
C GLU A 180 4.15 13.42 5.98
N LEU A 181 4.79 14.59 5.94
CA LEU A 181 5.73 15.03 6.97
C LEU A 181 5.05 15.61 8.21
N LEU A 182 3.83 16.16 8.04
CA LEU A 182 3.02 16.74 9.11
C LEU A 182 1.64 16.07 9.12
N PRO A 183 1.55 14.83 9.62
CA PRO A 183 0.25 14.21 9.89
C PRO A 183 -0.47 15.02 10.98
N ASP A 184 -1.76 15.27 10.76
CA ASP A 184 -2.66 15.97 11.68
C ASP A 184 -2.70 15.34 13.08
#